data_AF-T1AAF3-F1
#
_entry.id   AF-T1AAF3-F1
#
_cell.length_a   1.000
_cell.length_b   1.000
_cell.length_c   1.000
_cell.angle_alpha   90.00
_cell.angle_beta   90.00
_cell.angle_gamma   90.00
#
_symmetry.space_group_name_H-M   'P 1'
#
loop_
_entity.id
_entity.type
_entity.pdbx_description
1 polymer ?
#
loop_
_entity_poly.entity_id
_entity_poly.type
_entity_poly.pdbx_seq_one_letter_code
_entity_poly.pdbx_strand_id
1 'polypeptide(L)'
;ATNNPKIRFAKSIPDYVARWLANEFLSEDDRRAIGLENGEGNGHGGAPAGKAAANPAATVRFETKPLDAFATPSGGTSEDAPSCHICGGIMVRSGTCYACTVCGATSGCS
;
A
#
# COMPACT_ATOMS: atom_id res chain seq x y z
N ALA A 1 -3.75 15.37 -7.26
CA ALA A 1 -4.29 14.91 -8.55
C ALA A 1 -3.15 14.30 -9.36
N THR A 2 -3.40 13.24 -10.14
CA THR A 2 -2.36 12.61 -10.98
C THR A 2 -2.38 13.19 -12.40
N ASN A 3 -1.30 12.97 -13.15
CA ASN A 3 -1.19 13.42 -14.55
C ASN A 3 -1.88 12.48 -15.55
N ASN A 4 -2.47 11.37 -15.08
CA ASN A 4 -3.20 10.42 -15.93
C ASN A 4 -4.66 10.87 -16.09
N PRO A 5 -5.13 11.17 -17.32
CA PRO A 5 -6.50 11.64 -17.54
C PRO A 5 -7.56 10.60 -17.15
N LYS A 6 -7.22 9.31 -17.23
CA LYS A 6 -8.11 8.22 -16.82
C LYS A 6 -8.18 8.04 -15.29
N ILE A 7 -7.24 8.61 -14.52
CA ILE A 7 -7.14 8.47 -13.05
C ILE A 7 -6.75 9.81 -12.42
N ARG A 8 -7.64 10.80 -12.49
CA ARG A 8 -7.35 12.18 -12.03
C ARG A 8 -7.08 12.27 -10.52
N PHE A 9 -7.70 11.41 -9.71
CA PHE A 9 -7.55 11.40 -8.26
C PHE A 9 -7.30 9.98 -7.76
N ALA A 10 -6.26 9.83 -6.95
CA ALA A 10 -5.94 8.62 -6.21
C ALA A 10 -5.61 9.00 -4.76
N LYS A 11 -6.01 8.16 -3.80
CA LYS A 11 -5.86 8.42 -2.36
C LYS A 11 -4.50 7.96 -1.83
N SER A 12 -3.82 7.09 -2.57
CA SER A 12 -2.52 6.53 -2.24
C SER A 12 -1.85 5.96 -3.50
N ILE A 13 -0.56 5.63 -3.42
CA ILE A 13 0.18 4.94 -4.48
C ILE A 13 -0.49 3.60 -4.86
N PRO A 14 -0.84 2.70 -3.91
CA PRO A 14 -1.50 1.44 -4.28
C PRO A 14 -2.88 1.63 -4.92
N ASP A 15 -3.67 2.64 -4.51
CA ASP A 15 -4.94 2.98 -5.17
C ASP A 15 -4.74 3.40 -6.63
N TYR A 16 -3.69 4.18 -6.91
CA TYR A 16 -3.32 4.53 -8.28
C TYR A 16 -2.92 3.30 -9.12
N VAL A 17 -2.05 2.43 -8.57
CA VAL A 17 -1.58 1.22 -9.27
C VAL A 17 -2.74 0.27 -9.58
N ALA A 18 -3.62 0.02 -8.62
CA ALA A 18 -4.78 -0.85 -8.82
C ALA A 18 -5.72 -0.33 -9.92
N ARG A 19 -6.00 0.99 -9.93
CA ARG A 19 -6.82 1.62 -10.98
C ARG A 19 -6.15 1.60 -12.35
N TRP A 20 -4.82 1.74 -12.38
CA TRP A 20 -4.06 1.65 -13.63
C TRP A 20 -4.10 0.22 -14.20
N LEU A 21 -3.86 -0.79 -13.35
CA LEU A 21 -3.96 -2.19 -13.74
C LEU A 21 -5.37 -2.53 -14.25
N ALA A 22 -6.41 -2.05 -13.57
CA ALA A 22 -7.79 -2.27 -14.00
C ALA A 22 -8.09 -1.65 -15.37
N ASN A 23 -7.56 -0.46 -15.67
CA ASN A 23 -7.77 0.18 -16.96
C ASN A 23 -6.98 -0.48 -18.11
N GLU A 24 -5.85 -1.10 -17.80
CA GLU A 24 -4.96 -1.70 -18.80
C GLU A 24 -5.33 -3.14 -19.13
N PHE A 25 -5.73 -3.93 -18.13
CA PHE A 25 -5.81 -5.39 -18.27
C PHE A 25 -7.23 -5.97 -18.15
N LEU A 26 -8.20 -5.25 -17.58
CA LEU A 26 -9.58 -5.75 -17.52
C LEU A 26 -10.34 -5.41 -18.80
N SER A 27 -11.24 -6.33 -19.19
CA SER A 27 -12.22 -6.09 -20.25
C SER A 27 -13.20 -4.97 -19.85
N GLU A 28 -13.90 -4.38 -20.82
CA GLU A 28 -14.90 -3.35 -20.50
C GLU A 28 -16.02 -3.88 -19.59
N ASP A 29 -16.44 -5.13 -19.77
CA ASP A 29 -17.45 -5.77 -18.93
C ASP A 29 -16.98 -5.93 -17.48
N ASP A 30 -15.74 -6.36 -17.28
CA ASP A 30 -15.16 -6.51 -15.94
C ASP A 30 -14.97 -5.16 -15.25
N ARG A 31 -14.58 -4.12 -16.01
CA ARG A 31 -14.46 -2.75 -15.49
C ARG A 31 -15.82 -2.20 -15.09
N ARG A 32 -16.86 -2.44 -15.88
CA ARG A 32 -18.25 -2.08 -15.53
C ARG A 32 -18.73 -2.82 -14.29
N ALA A 33 -18.42 -4.11 -14.15
CA ALA A 33 -18.81 -4.91 -12.99
C ALA A 33 -18.27 -4.35 -11.66
N ILE A 34 -17.13 -3.67 -11.70
CA ILE A 34 -16.50 -3.03 -10.52
C ILE A 34 -16.72 -1.51 -10.46
N GLY A 35 -17.60 -0.95 -11.31
CA GLY A 35 -17.94 0.48 -11.30
C GLY A 35 -16.82 1.39 -11.83
N LEU A 36 -15.98 0.89 -12.72
CA LEU A 36 -14.94 1.63 -13.44
C LEU A 36 -15.46 1.98 -14.85
N GLU A 37 -16.51 2.79 -14.94
CA GLU A 37 -16.95 3.33 -16.22
C GLU A 37 -16.02 4.46 -16.72
N ASN A 38 -15.69 4.40 -18.01
CA ASN A 38 -14.80 5.34 -18.67
C ASN A 38 -15.44 6.73 -18.74
N GLY A 39 -14.91 7.67 -17.97
CA GLY A 39 -15.24 9.09 -18.11
C GLY A 39 -16.42 9.50 -17.22
N GLU A 40 -16.24 10.64 -16.56
CA GLU A 40 -17.21 11.31 -15.71
C GLU A 40 -17.53 10.67 -14.35
N GLY A 41 -16.76 11.13 -13.35
CA GLY A 41 -17.42 11.62 -12.15
C GLY A 41 -17.10 10.86 -10.88
N ASN A 42 -16.46 11.58 -9.97
CA ASN A 42 -16.30 11.27 -8.56
C ASN A 42 -15.45 10.04 -8.20
N GLY A 43 -14.26 10.34 -7.67
CA GLY A 43 -13.41 9.42 -6.91
C GLY A 43 -13.99 8.98 -5.56
N HIS A 44 -15.26 8.58 -5.56
CA HIS A 44 -15.97 7.93 -4.47
C HIS A 44 -16.49 6.59 -5.00
N GLY A 45 -15.57 5.68 -5.30
CA GLY A 45 -15.89 4.25 -5.39
C GLY A 45 -16.27 3.77 -4.00
N GLY A 46 -17.50 4.07 -3.58
CA GLY A 46 -18.20 3.26 -2.61
C GLY A 46 -18.42 1.91 -3.28
N ALA A 47 -17.96 0.84 -2.62
CA ALA A 47 -18.23 -0.51 -3.09
C ALA A 47 -19.73 -0.63 -3.42
N PRO A 48 -20.13 -1.04 -4.63
CA PRO A 48 -21.51 -1.35 -4.86
C PRO A 48 -21.86 -2.53 -3.95
N ALA A 49 -22.78 -2.30 -3.01
CA ALA A 49 -23.52 -3.35 -2.34
C ALA A 49 -24.48 -3.99 -3.36
N GLY A 50 -23.94 -4.62 -4.39
CA GLY A 50 -24.65 -5.40 -5.39
C GLY A 50 -24.32 -6.86 -5.17
N LYS A 51 -25.35 -7.70 -5.00
CA LYS A 51 -25.21 -9.16 -4.91
C LYS A 51 -24.49 -9.65 -6.17
N ALA A 52 -23.19 -9.93 -6.05
CA ALA A 52 -22.41 -10.56 -7.09
C ALA A 52 -22.97 -11.96 -7.33
N ALA A 53 -23.56 -12.18 -8.51
CA ALA A 53 -23.65 -13.52 -9.05
C ALA A 53 -22.20 -14.01 -9.21
N ALA A 54 -21.85 -15.03 -8.43
CA ALA A 54 -20.51 -15.60 -8.43
C ALA A 54 -20.23 -16.26 -9.79
N ASN A 55 -19.66 -15.50 -10.73
CA ASN A 55 -18.78 -16.10 -11.71
C ASN A 55 -17.54 -16.57 -10.94
N PRO A 56 -16.94 -17.74 -11.24
CA PRO A 56 -15.73 -18.16 -10.57
C PRO A 56 -14.63 -17.19 -10.98
N ALA A 57 -14.45 -16.15 -10.16
CA ALA A 57 -13.35 -15.22 -10.25
C ALA A 57 -12.10 -16.08 -10.39
N ALA A 58 -11.37 -15.90 -11.49
CA ALA A 58 -10.05 -16.47 -11.62
C ALA A 58 -9.28 -16.05 -10.37
N THR A 59 -9.07 -17.00 -9.46
CA THR A 59 -8.31 -16.75 -8.25
C THR A 59 -6.89 -16.47 -8.70
N VAL A 60 -6.55 -15.19 -8.81
CA VAL A 60 -5.16 -14.77 -8.91
C VAL A 60 -4.52 -15.17 -7.60
N ARG A 61 -3.88 -16.33 -7.59
CA ARG A 61 -3.03 -16.75 -6.48
C ARG A 61 -1.80 -15.86 -6.52
N PHE A 62 -1.81 -14.83 -5.68
CA PHE A 62 -0.57 -14.19 -5.30
C PHE A 62 0.18 -15.21 -4.45
N GLU A 63 1.25 -15.77 -5.01
CA GLU A 63 2.22 -16.54 -4.23
C GLU A 63 2.87 -15.56 -3.25
N THR A 64 2.23 -15.38 -2.09
CA THR A 64 2.83 -14.65 -0.99
C THR A 64 3.93 -15.53 -0.45
N LYS A 65 5.16 -15.32 -0.95
CA LYS A 65 6.35 -15.80 -0.25
C LYS A 65 6.18 -15.42 1.22
N PRO A 66 6.34 -16.37 2.16
CA PRO A 66 6.19 -16.06 3.55
C PRO A 66 7.15 -14.91 3.89
N LEU A 67 6.65 -13.97 4.69
CA LEU A 67 7.37 -12.77 5.12
C LEU A 67 8.63 -13.10 5.95
N ASP A 68 8.97 -14.37 6.11
CA ASP A 68 10.23 -14.87 6.67
C ASP A 68 11.46 -14.27 5.97
N ALA A 69 11.34 -13.86 4.70
CA ALA A 69 12.41 -13.13 4.00
C ALA A 69 12.50 -11.64 4.39
N PHE A 70 11.44 -11.08 4.97
CA PHE A 70 11.40 -9.76 5.62
C PHE A 70 11.57 -9.86 7.15
N ALA A 71 11.58 -11.06 7.70
CA ALA A 71 12.13 -11.32 9.02
C ALA A 71 13.66 -11.18 8.88
N THR A 72 14.12 -9.94 8.90
CA THR A 72 15.48 -9.64 9.35
C THR A 72 15.73 -10.51 10.58
N PRO A 73 16.85 -11.26 10.64
CA PRO A 73 17.17 -12.05 11.82
C PRO A 73 17.03 -11.12 13.01
N SER A 74 16.24 -11.54 14.00
CA SER A 74 15.95 -10.84 15.25
C SER A 74 17.20 -10.22 15.86
N GLY A 75 17.53 -9.04 15.38
CA GLY A 75 18.83 -8.41 15.53
C GLY A 75 18.62 -6.92 15.47
N GLY A 76 17.79 -6.39 16.38
CA GLY A 76 17.80 -4.96 16.65
C GLY A 76 16.48 -4.30 17.05
N THR A 77 15.32 -4.97 16.99
CA THR A 77 14.13 -4.44 17.66
C THR A 77 14.25 -4.79 19.15
N SER A 78 15.09 -4.05 19.87
CA SER A 78 14.89 -3.96 21.32
C SER A 78 13.43 -3.56 21.54
N GLU A 79 12.69 -4.28 22.37
CA GLU A 79 11.30 -3.94 22.69
C GLU A 79 11.16 -2.48 23.17
N ASP A 80 12.24 -1.91 23.71
CA ASP A 80 12.40 -0.51 24.09
C ASP A 80 12.82 0.46 22.95
N ALA A 81 12.74 0.07 21.68
CA ALA A 81 13.11 0.97 20.58
C ALA A 81 12.08 2.10 20.44
N PRO A 82 12.41 3.36 20.81
CA PRO A 82 11.46 4.45 20.74
C PRO A 82 11.13 4.79 19.28
N SER A 83 9.91 5.28 19.05
CA SER A 83 9.57 5.90 17.77
C SER A 83 10.35 7.21 17.58
N CYS A 84 10.78 7.48 16.36
CA CYS A 84 11.46 8.71 16.01
C CYS A 84 10.54 9.93 16.24
N HIS A 85 11.03 10.91 17.01
CA HIS A 85 10.29 12.15 17.29
C HIS A 85 10.06 13.06 16.07
N ILE A 86 10.82 12.86 14.98
CA ILE A 86 10.70 13.62 13.73
C ILE A 86 9.67 12.99 12.79
N CYS A 87 9.78 11.68 12.53
CA CYS A 87 9.04 11.02 11.45
C CYS A 87 8.18 9.83 11.90
N GLY A 88 8.20 9.47 13.18
CA GLY A 88 7.44 8.34 13.73
C GLY A 88 7.99 6.95 13.38
N GLY A 89 9.02 6.83 12.56
CA GLY A 89 9.66 5.54 12.25
C GLY A 89 10.31 4.90 13.47
N ILE A 90 10.27 3.56 13.57
CA ILE A 90 10.96 2.82 14.64
C ILE A 90 12.48 3.02 14.52
N MET A 91 13.12 3.41 15.62
CA MET A 91 14.56 3.64 15.62
C MET A 91 15.33 2.34 15.87
N VAL A 92 16.54 2.23 15.33
CA VAL A 92 17.42 1.07 15.51
C VAL A 92 18.56 1.45 16.43
N ARG A 93 18.93 0.56 17.36
CA ARG A 93 20.06 0.79 18.26
C ARG A 93 21.38 0.81 17.47
N SER A 94 22.15 1.88 17.64
CA SER A 94 23.49 2.07 17.08
C SER A 94 24.46 2.37 18.23
N GLY A 95 24.96 1.30 18.87
CA GLY A 95 25.76 1.39 20.09
C GLY A 95 24.93 1.81 21.32
N THR A 96 25.34 2.89 21.99
CA THR A 96 24.57 3.50 23.10
C THR A 96 23.39 4.33 22.62
N CYS A 97 23.42 4.79 21.36
CA CYS A 97 22.39 5.60 20.73
C CYS A 97 21.30 4.78 20.03
N TYR A 98 20.26 5.49 19.62
CA TYR A 98 19.29 5.07 18.62
C TYR A 98 19.40 5.96 17.37
N ALA A 99 19.23 5.37 16.19
CA ALA A 99 19.25 6.05 14.90
C ALA A 99 18.01 5.68 14.06
N CYS A 100 17.42 6.67 13.41
CA CYS A 100 16.29 6.48 12.52
C CYS A 100 16.76 6.20 11.09
N THR A 101 16.41 5.04 10.54
CA THR A 101 16.75 4.65 9.17
C THR A 101 15.90 5.34 8.09
N VAL A 102 14.83 6.02 8.50
CA VAL A 102 13.90 6.72 7.59
C VAL A 102 14.30 8.18 7.37
N CYS A 103 14.69 8.91 8.43
CA CYS A 103 15.01 10.34 8.35
C CYS A 103 16.42 10.71 8.85
N GLY A 104 17.18 9.78 9.41
CA GLY A 104 18.54 10.01 9.89
C GLY A 104 18.67 10.64 11.28
N ALA A 105 17.57 10.96 11.96
CA ALA A 105 17.61 11.50 13.31
C ALA A 105 18.21 10.50 14.32
N THR A 106 18.99 10.99 15.29
CA THR A 106 19.59 10.19 16.37
C THR A 106 19.08 10.63 17.75
N SER A 107 19.07 9.73 18.72
CA SER A 107 18.65 10.02 20.10
C SER A 107 19.37 9.11 21.11
N GLY A 108 19.54 9.57 22.35
CA GLY A 108 20.06 8.74 23.44
C GLY A 108 21.56 8.44 23.39
N CYS A 109 22.35 9.29 22.74
CA CYS A 109 23.81 9.21 22.79
C CYS A 109 24.32 9.77 24.11
N SER A 110 24.80 8.90 25.00
CA SER A 110 25.63 9.25 26.16
C SER A 110 27.02 8.65 25.99
#